data_AF-A0AB38KH00-F1
#
_entry.id   AF-A0AB38KH00-F1
#
_cell.length_a   1.000
_cell.length_b   1.000
_cell.length_c   1.000
_cell.angle_alpha   90.00
_cell.angle_beta   90.00
_cell.angle_gamma   90.00
#
_symmetry.space_group_name_H-M   'P 1'
#
loop_
_entity.id
_entity.type
_entity.pdbx_description
1 polymer ?
#
loop_
_entity_poly.entity_id
_entity_poly.type
_entity_poly.pdbx_seq_one_letter_code
_entity_poly.pdbx_strand_id
1 'polypeptide(L)'
;MKRFYFLFFSTLFFAPSFLFGATEIANSNLIYTWGYGDVMNEIMQAVKGITTETSYIVNAALAISLLLFSIKKAMDGQTNPVFEFGKMFILFAVVWQMFLRAPNDNNHRFMIHDEVTSKDYVISQIPIGIGKSFALMTQFEKVILEAMEKHFSTPQSTNFSNAGLGFSLQVMSTLPSVKLSAIDATLQKNIDFYFRNCVSVGILLNQQGRNLFQNSDNLMQDLFTNIGNGSQLTPLFKNNNNVEEQSVVPCSDAGPQIVEMIQNDTDEAMKIHAALLGMANDMANYEQKFLGAAQIYNEQAVSARSYLQ
;
A
#
# COMPACT_ATOMS: atom_id res chain seq x y z
N MET A 1 -21.67 17.23 56.70
CA MET A 1 -20.71 17.59 55.63
C MET A 1 -19.35 16.92 55.86
N LYS A 2 -19.16 15.67 55.41
CA LYS A 2 -17.82 15.05 55.18
C LYS A 2 -17.86 13.62 54.59
N ARG A 3 -19.03 12.98 54.49
CA ARG A 3 -19.18 11.65 53.85
C ARG A 3 -19.81 11.64 52.45
N PHE A 4 -20.27 12.80 51.95
CA PHE A 4 -20.96 12.89 50.65
C PHE A 4 -20.07 13.27 49.46
N TYR A 5 -18.81 13.69 49.71
CA TYR A 5 -17.87 14.06 48.64
C TYR A 5 -17.03 12.87 48.12
N PHE A 6 -16.98 11.75 48.83
CA PHE A 6 -16.20 10.58 48.40
C PHE A 6 -16.91 9.70 47.36
N LEU A 7 -18.24 9.77 47.28
CA LEU A 7 -19.04 9.00 46.31
C LEU A 7 -19.27 9.74 44.99
N PHE A 8 -19.08 11.07 44.96
CA PHE A 8 -19.26 11.87 43.75
C PHE A 8 -17.97 11.99 42.93
N PHE A 9 -16.81 11.70 43.53
CA PHE A 9 -15.52 11.67 42.83
C PHE A 9 -15.20 10.31 42.20
N SER A 10 -15.89 9.22 42.59
CA SER A 10 -15.71 7.89 42.01
C SER A 10 -16.56 7.63 40.76
N THR A 11 -17.57 8.47 40.50
CA THR A 11 -18.51 8.30 39.37
C THR A 11 -18.20 9.20 38.17
N LEU A 12 -17.19 10.07 38.27
CA LEU A 12 -16.73 10.93 37.17
C LEU A 12 -15.52 10.37 36.40
N PHE A 13 -14.99 9.21 36.84
CA PHE A 13 -13.96 8.43 36.13
C PHE A 13 -14.52 7.16 35.47
N PHE A 14 -15.83 6.92 35.54
CA PHE A 14 -16.48 5.76 34.92
C PHE A 14 -17.43 6.21 33.81
N ALA A 15 -17.03 5.87 32.58
CA ALA A 15 -17.67 6.04 31.27
C ALA A 15 -17.29 7.34 30.52
N PRO A 16 -16.63 7.25 29.33
CA PRO A 16 -16.84 6.20 28.34
C PRO A 16 -15.59 5.32 28.14
N SER A 17 -15.44 4.29 28.97
CA SER A 17 -14.62 3.11 28.65
C SER A 17 -15.52 1.93 28.24
N PHE A 18 -16.64 2.23 27.58
CA PHE A 18 -17.41 1.26 26.82
C PHE A 18 -17.03 1.40 25.34
N LEU A 19 -15.88 0.83 24.94
CA LEU A 19 -15.59 0.40 23.56
C LEU A 19 -14.23 -0.28 23.35
N PHE A 20 -13.41 -0.45 24.38
CA PHE A 20 -12.24 -1.32 24.30
C PHE A 20 -12.38 -2.42 25.35
N GLY A 21 -12.97 -3.54 24.93
CA GLY A 21 -12.66 -4.79 25.59
C GLY A 21 -11.15 -4.98 25.44
N ALA A 22 -10.40 -4.79 26.51
CA ALA A 22 -9.03 -5.25 26.61
C ALA A 22 -9.07 -6.78 26.43
N THR A 23 -9.01 -7.21 25.18
CA THR A 23 -8.82 -8.61 24.85
C THR A 23 -7.34 -8.86 25.11
N GLU A 24 -7.02 -9.55 26.21
CA GLU A 24 -5.67 -10.10 26.40
C GLU A 24 -5.41 -11.11 25.27
N ILE A 25 -4.93 -10.61 24.15
CA ILE A 25 -4.48 -11.39 23.01
C ILE A 25 -2.98 -11.58 23.21
N ALA A 26 -2.54 -12.82 23.34
CA ALA A 26 -1.14 -13.12 23.55
C ALA A 26 -0.30 -12.48 22.43
N ASN A 27 0.89 -11.95 22.75
CA ASN A 27 1.78 -11.32 21.76
C ASN A 27 2.05 -12.21 20.54
N SER A 28 2.01 -13.53 20.71
CA SER A 28 2.18 -14.51 19.63
C SER A 28 0.96 -14.64 18.70
N ASN A 29 -0.12 -13.90 18.94
CA ASN A 29 -1.32 -13.79 18.12
C ASN A 29 -1.49 -12.39 17.51
N LEU A 30 -0.47 -11.53 17.64
CA LEU A 30 -0.41 -10.22 17.01
C LEU A 30 0.14 -10.35 15.58
N ILE A 31 -0.60 -9.80 14.64
CA ILE A 31 -0.24 -9.70 13.22
C ILE A 31 -0.01 -8.22 12.94
N TYR A 32 1.16 -7.86 12.45
CA TYR A 32 1.49 -6.47 12.11
C TYR A 32 1.26 -6.19 10.62
N THR A 33 0.75 -5.01 10.29
CA THR A 33 0.57 -4.57 8.91
C THR A 33 0.96 -3.10 8.76
N TRP A 34 1.25 -2.67 7.53
CA TRP A 34 1.71 -1.32 7.22
C TRP A 34 0.86 -0.68 6.12
N GLY A 35 -0.35 -0.24 6.49
CA GLY A 35 -1.29 0.45 5.60
C GLY A 35 -2.22 -0.46 4.80
N TYR A 36 -2.17 -1.77 5.03
CA TYR A 36 -3.04 -2.77 4.40
C TYR A 36 -3.83 -3.61 5.43
N GLY A 37 -4.06 -3.07 6.64
CA GLY A 37 -4.79 -3.75 7.70
C GLY A 37 -6.20 -4.20 7.29
N ASP A 38 -6.91 -3.38 6.50
CA ASP A 38 -8.23 -3.69 5.95
C ASP A 38 -8.20 -4.94 5.05
N VAL A 39 -7.24 -5.02 4.13
CA VAL A 39 -7.08 -6.17 3.21
C VAL A 39 -6.71 -7.43 4.00
N MET A 40 -5.82 -7.31 4.98
CA MET A 40 -5.43 -8.44 5.83
C MET A 40 -6.62 -8.95 6.65
N ASN A 41 -7.47 -8.04 7.12
CA ASN A 41 -8.71 -8.38 7.82
C ASN A 41 -9.69 -9.12 6.90
N GLU A 42 -9.89 -8.67 5.67
CA GLU A 42 -10.72 -9.37 4.67
C GLU A 42 -10.19 -10.77 4.35
N ILE A 43 -8.88 -10.93 4.14
CA ILE A 43 -8.25 -12.23 3.88
C ILE A 43 -8.52 -13.18 5.05
N MET A 44 -8.32 -12.72 6.29
CA MET A 44 -8.50 -13.55 7.48
C MET A 44 -9.98 -13.89 7.72
N GLN A 45 -10.90 -12.98 7.40
CA GLN A 45 -12.34 -13.29 7.39
C GLN A 45 -12.71 -14.30 6.30
N ALA A 46 -12.10 -14.25 5.12
CA ALA A 46 -12.30 -15.26 4.08
C ALA A 46 -11.76 -16.64 4.52
N VAL A 47 -10.60 -16.68 5.17
CA VAL A 47 -10.04 -17.90 5.77
C VAL A 47 -11.00 -18.48 6.81
N LYS A 48 -11.56 -17.63 7.68
CA LYS A 48 -12.61 -18.03 8.62
C LYS A 48 -13.80 -18.65 7.88
N GLY A 49 -14.35 -17.97 6.87
CA GLY A 49 -15.48 -18.47 6.08
C GLY A 49 -15.22 -19.85 5.48
N ILE A 50 -14.07 -20.04 4.82
CA ILE A 50 -13.68 -21.33 4.23
C ILE A 50 -13.59 -22.41 5.32
N THR A 51 -12.92 -22.12 6.43
CA THR A 51 -12.62 -23.12 7.46
C THR A 51 -13.83 -23.47 8.32
N THR A 52 -14.78 -22.56 8.52
CA THR A 52 -16.01 -22.82 9.28
C THR A 52 -17.14 -23.36 8.43
N GLU A 53 -17.31 -22.90 7.19
CA GLU A 53 -18.47 -23.27 6.34
C GLU A 53 -18.18 -24.47 5.42
N THR A 54 -16.97 -24.57 4.87
CA THR A 54 -16.62 -25.64 3.91
C THR A 54 -15.87 -26.81 4.55
N SER A 55 -15.70 -26.78 5.89
CA SER A 55 -14.94 -27.77 6.65
C SER A 55 -15.39 -29.19 6.27
N TYR A 56 -16.69 -29.48 6.20
CA TYR A 56 -17.18 -30.82 5.90
C TYR A 56 -16.72 -31.39 4.54
N ILE A 57 -16.61 -30.56 3.49
CA ILE A 57 -16.18 -31.00 2.15
C ILE A 57 -14.69 -31.32 2.16
N VAL A 58 -13.90 -30.40 2.71
CA VAL A 58 -12.43 -30.56 2.80
C VAL A 58 -12.09 -31.76 3.68
N ASN A 59 -12.81 -31.94 4.77
CA ASN A 59 -12.65 -33.05 5.70
C ASN A 59 -12.98 -34.39 5.04
N ALA A 60 -14.06 -34.45 4.24
CA ALA A 60 -14.44 -35.63 3.48
C ALA A 60 -13.41 -35.95 2.38
N ALA A 61 -12.96 -34.94 1.62
CA ALA A 61 -11.97 -35.10 0.57
C ALA A 61 -10.63 -35.60 1.12
N LEU A 62 -10.19 -35.08 2.27
CA LEU A 62 -8.97 -35.54 2.93
C LEU A 62 -9.11 -36.95 3.51
N ALA A 63 -10.27 -37.30 4.08
CA ALA A 63 -10.54 -38.66 4.53
C ALA A 63 -10.49 -39.66 3.36
N ILE A 64 -11.07 -39.31 2.21
CA ILE A 64 -11.00 -40.10 0.98
C ILE A 64 -9.56 -40.21 0.47
N SER A 65 -8.81 -39.10 0.47
CA SER A 65 -7.39 -39.08 0.06
C SER A 65 -6.54 -40.00 0.95
N LEU A 66 -6.76 -39.94 2.28
CA LEU A 66 -6.08 -40.80 3.24
C LEU A 66 -6.40 -42.27 2.99
N LEU A 67 -7.66 -42.59 2.70
CA LEU A 67 -8.13 -43.95 2.39
C LEU A 67 -7.53 -44.48 1.07
N LEU A 68 -7.50 -43.66 0.01
CA LEU A 68 -6.90 -44.03 -1.28
C LEU A 68 -5.38 -44.23 -1.17
N PHE A 69 -4.69 -43.33 -0.48
CA PHE A 69 -3.25 -43.41 -0.27
C PHE A 69 -2.87 -44.62 0.58
N SER A 70 -3.69 -44.92 1.59
CA SER A 70 -3.61 -46.11 2.44
C SER A 70 -3.70 -47.41 1.64
N ILE A 71 -4.69 -47.53 0.74
CA ILE A 71 -4.83 -48.69 -0.14
C ILE A 71 -3.59 -48.85 -1.03
N LYS A 72 -3.14 -47.75 -1.65
CA LYS A 72 -1.95 -47.76 -2.51
C LYS A 72 -0.70 -48.24 -1.76
N LYS A 73 -0.48 -47.75 -0.54
CA LYS A 73 0.67 -48.12 0.30
C LYS A 73 0.60 -49.54 0.84
N ALA A 74 -0.60 -50.08 1.11
CA ALA A 74 -0.77 -51.47 1.48
C ALA A 74 -0.45 -52.44 0.33
N MET A 75 -0.55 -51.99 -0.93
CA MET A 75 -0.18 -52.77 -2.11
C MET A 75 1.32 -52.73 -2.44
N ASP A 76 2.02 -51.65 -2.07
CA ASP A 76 3.48 -51.54 -2.20
C ASP A 76 4.16 -52.35 -1.09
N GLY A 77 4.44 -53.63 -1.35
CA GLY A 77 5.03 -54.60 -0.40
C GLY A 77 6.45 -54.29 0.12
N GLN A 78 6.94 -53.05 0.02
CA GLN A 78 8.28 -52.63 0.43
C GLN A 78 8.36 -52.07 1.87
N THR A 79 7.23 -51.81 2.53
CA THR A 79 7.19 -51.19 3.87
C THR A 79 6.17 -51.85 4.78
N ASN A 80 6.43 -51.89 6.09
CA ASN A 80 5.44 -52.38 7.06
C ASN A 80 4.20 -51.47 7.02
N PRO A 81 3.04 -51.97 6.53
CA PRO A 81 1.88 -51.13 6.27
C PRO A 81 1.44 -50.38 7.54
N VAL A 82 1.46 -51.03 8.71
CA VAL A 82 1.03 -50.45 9.98
C VAL A 82 1.85 -49.20 10.38
N PHE A 83 3.15 -49.19 10.09
CA PHE A 83 4.02 -48.07 10.40
C PHE A 83 3.75 -46.85 9.49
N GLU A 84 3.57 -47.10 8.19
CA GLU A 84 3.20 -46.05 7.22
C GLU A 84 1.80 -45.49 7.49
N PHE A 85 0.84 -46.34 7.85
CA PHE A 85 -0.49 -45.94 8.30
C PHE A 85 -0.43 -45.00 9.52
N GLY A 86 0.35 -45.37 10.53
CA GLY A 86 0.54 -44.53 11.72
C GLY A 86 1.12 -43.16 11.39
N LYS A 87 2.17 -43.11 10.55
CA LYS A 87 2.78 -41.85 10.12
C LYS A 87 1.80 -40.95 9.35
N MET A 88 1.03 -41.51 8.42
CA MET A 88 0.07 -40.76 7.63
C MET A 88 -1.10 -40.26 8.48
N PHE A 89 -1.56 -41.06 9.43
CA PHE A 89 -2.60 -40.65 10.38
C PHE A 89 -2.11 -39.52 11.29
N ILE A 90 -0.86 -39.58 11.77
CA ILE A 90 -0.25 -38.50 12.55
C ILE A 90 -0.14 -37.22 11.72
N LEU A 91 0.37 -37.31 10.48
CA LEU A 91 0.44 -36.16 9.58
C LEU A 91 -0.94 -35.56 9.33
N PHE A 92 -1.95 -36.40 9.10
CA PHE A 92 -3.32 -35.96 8.93
C PHE A 92 -3.86 -35.27 10.19
N ALA A 93 -3.66 -35.85 11.36
CA ALA A 93 -4.10 -35.25 12.63
C ALA A 93 -3.44 -33.89 12.87
N VAL A 94 -2.15 -33.75 12.53
CA VAL A 94 -1.43 -32.48 12.62
C VAL A 94 -1.98 -31.45 11.64
N VAL A 95 -2.12 -31.82 10.36
CA VAL A 95 -2.66 -30.92 9.32
C VAL A 95 -4.09 -30.49 9.67
N TRP A 96 -4.90 -31.43 10.12
CA TRP A 96 -6.26 -31.18 10.58
C TRP A 96 -6.29 -30.16 11.71
N GLN A 97 -5.53 -30.44 12.77
CA GLN A 97 -5.52 -29.61 13.98
C GLN A 97 -4.95 -28.22 13.70
N MET A 98 -3.97 -28.08 12.80
CA MET A 98 -3.35 -26.80 12.50
C MET A 98 -4.11 -25.97 11.47
N PHE A 99 -4.65 -26.57 10.41
CA PHE A 99 -5.14 -25.81 9.24
C PHE A 99 -6.64 -25.87 9.01
N LEU A 100 -7.33 -26.87 9.56
CA LEU A 100 -8.75 -27.12 9.25
C LEU A 100 -9.67 -26.95 10.47
N ARG A 101 -9.09 -26.99 11.67
CA ARG A 101 -9.82 -26.81 12.91
C ARG A 101 -9.69 -25.36 13.39
N ALA A 102 -10.83 -24.69 13.53
CA ALA A 102 -10.89 -23.30 13.98
C ALA A 102 -12.00 -23.09 15.04
N PRO A 103 -11.85 -23.66 16.25
CA PRO A 103 -12.80 -23.46 17.34
C PRO A 103 -12.82 -22.00 17.78
N ASN A 104 -13.92 -21.59 18.42
CA ASN A 104 -14.06 -20.27 19.00
C ASN A 104 -13.42 -20.23 20.40
N ASP A 105 -12.10 -20.24 20.46
CA ASP A 105 -11.31 -20.13 21.70
C ASP A 105 -10.29 -18.98 21.60
N ASN A 106 -9.57 -18.68 22.69
CA ASN A 106 -8.58 -17.61 22.71
C ASN A 106 -7.33 -17.89 21.85
N ASN A 107 -7.02 -19.16 21.56
CA ASN A 107 -5.85 -19.53 20.75
C ASN A 107 -6.09 -19.32 19.25
N HIS A 108 -7.35 -19.30 18.83
CA HIS A 108 -7.78 -19.05 17.45
C HIS A 108 -8.28 -17.61 17.26
N ARG A 109 -7.97 -16.72 18.22
CA ARG A 109 -8.21 -15.28 18.15
C ARG A 109 -6.91 -14.54 17.86
N PHE A 110 -6.92 -13.76 16.80
CA PHE A 110 -5.79 -12.97 16.33
C PHE A 110 -6.18 -11.51 16.24
N MET A 111 -5.20 -10.63 16.47
CA MET A 111 -5.35 -9.20 16.33
C MET A 111 -4.41 -8.72 15.25
N ILE A 112 -4.97 -8.03 14.27
CA ILE A 112 -4.22 -7.33 13.23
C ILE A 112 -4.07 -5.89 13.71
N HIS A 113 -2.84 -5.47 13.91
CA HIS A 113 -2.47 -4.09 14.22
C HIS A 113 -1.89 -3.45 12.97
N ASP A 114 -2.51 -2.38 12.48
CA ASP A 114 -1.95 -1.57 11.41
C ASP A 114 -1.14 -0.41 11.99
N GLU A 115 0.18 -0.47 11.83
CA GLU A 115 1.12 0.53 12.36
C GLU A 115 0.93 1.90 11.68
N VAL A 116 0.46 1.94 10.42
CA VAL A 116 0.28 3.20 9.65
C VAL A 116 -1.04 3.88 10.00
N THR A 117 -2.12 3.10 10.11
CA THR A 117 -3.46 3.65 10.38
C THR A 117 -3.84 3.62 11.86
N SER A 118 -3.03 2.98 12.71
CA SER A 118 -3.29 2.73 14.14
C SER A 118 -4.65 2.06 14.40
N LYS A 119 -5.14 1.26 13.44
CA LYS A 119 -6.40 0.52 13.57
C LYS A 119 -6.14 -0.92 14.00
N ASP A 120 -6.96 -1.38 14.93
CA ASP A 120 -6.93 -2.76 15.44
C ASP A 120 -8.15 -3.54 14.93
N TYR A 121 -7.88 -4.70 14.30
CA TYR A 121 -8.91 -5.64 13.86
C TYR A 121 -8.75 -6.95 14.61
N VAL A 122 -9.79 -7.37 15.35
CA VAL A 122 -9.78 -8.63 16.09
C VAL A 122 -10.64 -9.65 15.36
N ILE A 123 -10.03 -10.78 15.01
CA ILE A 123 -10.67 -11.85 14.26
C ILE A 123 -10.57 -13.15 15.06
N SER A 124 -11.71 -13.82 15.21
CA SER A 124 -11.81 -15.12 15.87
C SER A 124 -11.98 -16.26 14.87
N GLN A 125 -11.71 -17.48 15.33
CA GLN A 125 -11.92 -18.72 14.56
C GLN A 125 -11.01 -18.80 13.33
N ILE A 126 -9.73 -18.52 13.54
CA ILE A 126 -8.69 -18.74 12.52
C ILE A 126 -7.87 -19.97 12.92
N PRO A 127 -7.65 -20.94 12.01
CA PRO A 127 -6.77 -22.07 12.28
C PRO A 127 -5.38 -21.62 12.74
N ILE A 128 -4.86 -22.25 13.78
CA ILE A 128 -3.57 -21.89 14.41
C ILE A 128 -2.44 -21.87 13.37
N GLY A 129 -2.40 -22.84 12.46
CA GLY A 129 -1.37 -22.95 11.42
C GLY A 129 -1.34 -21.75 10.48
N ILE A 130 -2.50 -21.13 10.19
CA ILE A 130 -2.57 -19.93 9.35
C ILE A 130 -2.26 -18.70 10.19
N GLY A 131 -3.00 -18.50 11.28
CA GLY A 131 -2.88 -17.29 12.10
C GLY A 131 -1.49 -17.11 12.72
N LYS A 132 -0.88 -18.19 13.25
CA LYS A 132 0.49 -18.13 13.80
C LYS A 132 1.54 -17.91 12.73
N SER A 133 1.36 -18.46 11.53
CA SER A 133 2.31 -18.24 10.43
C SER A 133 2.31 -16.78 10.00
N PHE A 134 1.13 -16.17 9.87
CA PHE A 134 1.03 -14.73 9.59
C PHE A 134 1.58 -13.87 10.74
N ALA A 135 1.28 -14.22 11.99
CA ALA A 135 1.83 -13.51 13.15
C ALA A 135 3.37 -13.57 13.16
N LEU A 136 3.96 -14.73 12.91
CA LEU A 136 5.41 -14.89 12.84
C LEU A 136 6.03 -14.12 11.68
N MET A 137 5.43 -14.23 10.48
CA MET A 137 5.96 -13.57 9.29
C MET A 137 5.92 -12.05 9.44
N THR A 138 4.82 -11.50 9.94
CA THR A 138 4.68 -10.05 10.14
C THR A 138 5.56 -9.53 11.30
N GLN A 139 5.79 -10.33 12.33
CA GLN A 139 6.80 -9.98 13.35
C GLN A 139 8.21 -9.96 12.76
N PHE A 140 8.53 -10.91 11.88
CA PHE A 140 9.81 -10.92 11.18
C PHE A 140 9.95 -9.72 10.23
N GLU A 141 8.90 -9.41 9.47
CA GLU A 141 8.83 -8.21 8.63
C GLU A 141 9.02 -6.94 9.47
N LYS A 142 8.41 -6.85 10.66
CA LYS A 142 8.59 -5.72 11.58
C LYS A 142 10.05 -5.57 12.00
N VAL A 143 10.71 -6.67 12.37
CA VAL A 143 12.13 -6.64 12.75
C VAL A 143 13.02 -6.22 11.58
N ILE A 144 12.75 -6.73 10.37
CA ILE A 144 13.49 -6.31 9.16
C ILE A 144 13.25 -4.83 8.90
N LEU A 145 12.01 -4.36 8.98
CA LEU A 145 11.64 -2.99 8.68
C LEU A 145 12.29 -2.03 9.68
N GLU A 146 12.26 -2.34 10.97
CA GLU A 146 12.97 -1.58 12.02
C GLU A 146 14.50 -1.57 11.77
N ALA A 147 15.07 -2.69 11.32
CA ALA A 147 16.49 -2.76 10.98
C ALA A 147 16.82 -1.95 9.71
N MET A 148 15.97 -2.01 8.69
CA MET A 148 16.12 -1.23 7.46
C MET A 148 15.98 0.26 7.74
N GLU A 149 15.01 0.67 8.55
CA GLU A 149 14.90 2.06 9.01
C GLU A 149 16.17 2.48 9.74
N LYS A 150 16.63 1.72 10.72
CA LYS A 150 17.85 2.05 11.46
C LYS A 150 19.10 2.24 10.57
N HIS A 151 19.19 1.51 9.46
CA HIS A 151 20.38 1.50 8.60
C HIS A 151 20.25 2.32 7.30
N PHE A 152 19.03 2.62 6.85
CA PHE A 152 18.75 3.31 5.59
C PHE A 152 17.88 4.56 5.73
N SER A 153 17.22 4.80 6.87
CA SER A 153 16.56 6.10 7.09
C SER A 153 17.60 7.13 7.54
N THR A 154 17.66 8.24 6.80
CA THR A 154 18.43 9.41 7.21
C THR A 154 17.64 10.16 8.29
N PRO A 155 18.30 10.99 9.15
CA PRO A 155 17.62 11.78 10.18
C PRO A 155 16.51 12.73 9.68
N GLN A 156 16.39 12.91 8.35
CA GLN A 156 15.38 13.77 7.72
C GLN A 156 14.44 13.04 6.74
N SER A 157 14.62 11.75 6.46
CA SER A 157 13.69 10.99 5.62
C SER A 157 12.59 10.37 6.48
N THR A 158 11.33 10.58 6.11
CA THR A 158 10.18 9.93 6.79
C THR A 158 10.35 8.41 6.83
N ASN A 159 10.19 7.82 8.01
CA ASN A 159 10.29 6.37 8.23
C ASN A 159 9.31 5.59 7.33
N PHE A 160 9.76 4.43 6.81
CA PHE A 160 8.95 3.54 5.98
C PHE A 160 7.68 3.04 6.69
N SER A 161 7.73 2.95 8.03
CA SER A 161 6.61 2.65 8.93
C SER A 161 5.52 3.72 8.92
N ASN A 162 5.85 4.98 8.65
CA ASN A 162 4.88 6.08 8.56
C ASN A 162 4.29 6.22 7.14
N ALA A 163 5.09 5.96 6.10
CA ALA A 163 4.62 6.05 4.71
C ALA A 163 3.84 4.79 4.28
N GLY A 164 4.19 3.62 4.81
CA GLY A 164 3.60 2.32 4.47
C GLY A 164 4.08 1.75 3.13
N LEU A 165 4.61 0.53 3.13
CA LEU A 165 5.02 -0.17 1.89
C LEU A 165 3.85 -0.43 0.93
N GLY A 166 2.63 -0.56 1.45
CA GLY A 166 1.42 -0.71 0.64
C GLY A 166 1.02 0.59 -0.07
N PHE A 167 1.25 1.73 0.56
CA PHE A 167 0.84 3.03 0.03
C PHE A 167 1.60 3.41 -1.24
N SER A 168 2.92 3.21 -1.27
CA SER A 168 3.75 3.53 -2.44
C SER A 168 3.35 2.70 -3.67
N LEU A 169 3.07 1.40 -3.48
CA LEU A 169 2.56 0.52 -4.53
C LEU A 169 1.17 0.91 -5.01
N GLN A 170 0.29 1.30 -4.09
CA GLN A 170 -1.07 1.72 -4.42
C GLN A 170 -1.07 3.07 -5.15
N VAL A 171 -0.21 4.00 -4.75
CA VAL A 171 0.01 5.28 -5.44
C VAL A 171 0.45 5.04 -6.88
N MET A 172 1.48 4.21 -7.12
CA MET A 172 1.98 3.94 -8.47
C MET A 172 0.95 3.22 -9.37
N SER A 173 0.16 2.31 -8.82
CA SER A 173 -0.86 1.58 -9.60
C SER A 173 -2.10 2.42 -9.90
N THR A 174 -2.42 3.39 -9.05
CA THR A 174 -3.61 4.27 -9.22
C THR A 174 -3.29 5.56 -9.97
N LEU A 175 -2.04 6.06 -9.96
CA LEU A 175 -1.64 7.27 -10.69
C LEU A 175 -2.08 7.28 -12.17
N PRO A 176 -1.92 6.18 -12.95
CA PRO A 176 -2.32 6.15 -14.36
C PRO A 176 -3.83 6.32 -14.60
N SER A 177 -4.65 6.14 -13.57
CA SER A 177 -6.10 6.38 -13.65
C SER A 177 -6.47 7.86 -13.52
N VAL A 178 -5.56 8.68 -12.97
CA VAL A 178 -5.66 10.14 -12.92
C VAL A 178 -5.05 10.71 -14.20
N LYS A 179 -5.75 10.51 -15.32
CA LYS A 179 -5.29 11.07 -16.60
C LYS A 179 -5.62 12.56 -16.65
N LEU A 180 -4.62 13.39 -16.95
CA LEU A 180 -4.80 14.83 -17.27
C LEU A 180 -5.86 15.04 -18.36
N SER A 181 -5.96 14.12 -19.33
CA SER A 181 -6.99 14.15 -20.39
C SER A 181 -8.43 14.09 -19.87
N ALA A 182 -8.63 13.57 -18.66
CA ALA A 182 -9.93 13.50 -18.01
C ALA A 182 -10.24 14.76 -17.19
N ILE A 183 -9.25 15.62 -16.97
CA ILE A 183 -9.34 16.84 -16.16
C ILE A 183 -9.41 18.05 -17.09
N ASP A 184 -8.40 18.27 -17.93
CA ASP A 184 -8.41 19.33 -18.95
C ASP A 184 -7.86 18.85 -20.31
N ALA A 185 -8.76 18.79 -21.30
CA ALA A 185 -8.42 18.45 -22.67
C ALA A 185 -7.63 19.57 -23.38
N THR A 186 -7.83 20.83 -22.98
CA THR A 186 -7.12 21.99 -23.54
C THR A 186 -5.67 22.00 -23.06
N LEU A 187 -5.42 21.71 -21.78
CA LEU A 187 -4.06 21.52 -21.26
C LEU A 187 -3.31 20.40 -21.99
N GLN A 188 -3.94 19.24 -22.19
CA GLN A 188 -3.31 18.14 -22.91
C GLN A 188 -2.91 18.54 -24.34
N LYS A 189 -3.80 19.26 -25.03
CA LYS A 189 -3.56 19.76 -26.39
C LYS A 189 -2.39 20.74 -26.41
N ASN A 190 -2.33 21.67 -25.46
CA ASN A 190 -1.21 22.59 -25.29
C ASN A 190 0.11 21.87 -25.08
N ILE A 191 0.13 20.85 -24.20
CA ILE A 191 1.32 20.04 -23.95
C ILE A 191 1.77 19.32 -25.22
N ASP A 192 0.88 18.67 -25.98
CA ASP A 192 1.24 17.95 -27.21
C ASP A 192 1.86 18.88 -28.26
N PHE A 193 1.24 20.04 -28.51
CA PHE A 193 1.77 21.01 -29.46
C PHE A 193 3.09 21.62 -28.99
N TYR A 194 3.22 21.94 -27.70
CA TYR A 194 4.46 22.46 -27.13
C TYR A 194 5.59 21.43 -27.23
N PHE A 195 5.33 20.16 -26.94
CA PHE A 195 6.34 19.11 -27.06
C PHE A 195 6.81 18.93 -28.50
N ARG A 196 5.88 18.92 -29.46
CA ARG A 196 6.20 18.79 -30.88
C ARG A 196 7.00 19.98 -31.40
N ASN A 197 6.56 21.19 -31.11
CA ASN A 197 7.10 22.39 -31.76
C ASN A 197 8.28 23.03 -31.00
N CYS A 198 8.33 22.86 -29.67
CA CYS A 198 9.31 23.51 -28.82
C CYS A 198 10.33 22.50 -28.28
N VAL A 199 9.88 21.48 -27.54
CA VAL A 199 10.77 20.54 -26.85
C VAL A 199 11.55 19.68 -27.85
N SER A 200 10.87 19.06 -28.82
CA SER A 200 11.54 18.16 -29.78
C SER A 200 12.61 18.91 -30.58
N VAL A 201 12.32 20.16 -30.95
CA VAL A 201 13.24 21.04 -31.67
C VAL A 201 14.42 21.43 -30.77
N GLY A 202 14.15 21.76 -29.49
CA GLY A 202 15.19 22.05 -28.50
C GLY A 202 16.16 20.88 -28.28
N ILE A 203 15.65 19.64 -28.21
CA ILE A 203 16.46 18.42 -28.07
C ILE A 203 17.32 18.16 -29.32
N LEU A 204 16.76 18.41 -30.51
CA LEU A 204 17.47 18.18 -31.78
C LEU A 204 18.56 19.23 -32.02
N LEU A 205 18.26 20.50 -31.75
CA LEU A 205 19.16 21.62 -32.04
C LEU A 205 20.19 21.87 -30.93
N ASN A 206 19.90 21.54 -29.67
CA ASN A 206 20.79 21.81 -28.54
C ASN A 206 21.39 20.50 -27.99
N GLN A 207 22.72 20.35 -28.07
CA GLN A 207 23.41 19.21 -27.44
C GLN A 207 23.21 19.17 -25.92
N GLN A 208 23.02 20.33 -25.28
CA GLN A 208 22.65 20.41 -23.86
C GLN A 208 21.20 19.98 -23.63
N GLY A 209 20.30 20.17 -24.60
CA GLY A 209 18.91 19.74 -24.49
C GLY A 209 18.78 18.22 -24.32
N ARG A 210 19.60 17.43 -25.01
CA ARG A 210 19.68 15.97 -24.80
C ARG A 210 20.23 15.61 -23.42
N ASN A 211 21.27 16.30 -22.98
CA ASN A 211 21.90 16.03 -21.69
C ASN A 211 20.96 16.39 -20.53
N LEU A 212 20.30 17.55 -20.61
CA LEU A 212 19.28 17.98 -19.67
C LEU A 212 18.11 17.01 -19.66
N PHE A 213 17.58 16.60 -20.82
CA PHE A 213 16.50 15.62 -20.87
C PHE A 213 16.86 14.28 -20.20
N GLN A 214 18.12 13.83 -20.32
CA GLN A 214 18.58 12.55 -19.77
C GLN A 214 18.93 12.59 -18.28
N ASN A 215 19.44 13.73 -17.80
CA ASN A 215 20.03 13.86 -16.46
C ASN A 215 19.36 14.97 -15.62
N SER A 216 18.11 15.34 -15.95
CA SER A 216 17.39 16.39 -15.25
C SER A 216 16.94 15.94 -13.86
N ASP A 217 17.25 16.75 -12.86
CA ASP A 217 16.68 16.63 -11.50
C ASP A 217 15.26 17.26 -11.41
N ASN A 218 14.91 18.14 -12.34
CA ASN A 218 13.60 18.78 -12.42
C ASN A 218 13.12 18.86 -13.87
N LEU A 219 12.60 17.73 -14.35
CA LEU A 219 12.24 17.54 -15.75
C LEU A 219 11.17 18.53 -16.22
N MET A 220 10.21 18.88 -15.35
CA MET A 220 9.16 19.84 -15.67
C MET A 220 9.76 21.22 -16.00
N GLN A 221 10.60 21.75 -15.10
CA GLN A 221 11.24 23.04 -15.32
C GLN A 221 12.13 22.98 -16.57
N ASP A 222 12.93 21.93 -16.71
CA ASP A 222 13.86 21.80 -17.82
C ASP A 222 13.15 21.70 -19.17
N LEU A 223 12.04 20.98 -19.26
CA LEU A 223 11.26 20.88 -20.50
C LEU A 223 10.67 22.22 -20.94
N PHE A 224 10.04 22.95 -20.03
CA PHE A 224 9.24 24.14 -20.36
C PHE A 224 10.01 25.46 -20.29
N THR A 225 11.20 25.50 -19.66
CA THR A 225 11.98 26.74 -19.51
C THR A 225 13.42 26.68 -20.02
N ASN A 226 14.00 25.49 -20.19
CA ASN A 226 15.37 25.34 -20.68
C ASN A 226 15.43 24.71 -22.07
N ILE A 227 14.79 23.54 -22.26
CA ILE A 227 14.81 22.76 -23.51
C ILE A 227 13.86 23.38 -24.52
N GLY A 228 12.60 23.60 -24.14
CA GLY A 228 11.57 24.18 -25.01
C GLY A 228 11.67 25.70 -25.16
N ASN A 229 12.61 26.37 -24.49
CA ASN A 229 12.75 27.81 -24.54
C ASN A 229 13.45 28.23 -25.83
N GLY A 230 12.70 28.89 -26.71
CA GLY A 230 13.20 29.38 -27.97
C GLY A 230 12.16 30.23 -28.71
N SER A 231 12.59 30.79 -29.84
CA SER A 231 11.76 31.67 -30.67
C SER A 231 10.81 30.92 -31.61
N GLN A 232 10.74 29.59 -31.52
CA GLN A 232 9.78 28.79 -32.29
C GLN A 232 8.36 29.15 -31.86
N LEU A 233 7.41 29.02 -32.78
CA LEU A 233 6.02 29.31 -32.52
C LEU A 233 5.27 28.02 -32.20
N THR A 234 4.37 28.08 -31.23
CA THR A 234 3.45 27.00 -30.90
C THR A 234 2.03 27.56 -30.73
N PRO A 235 1.00 26.83 -31.15
CA PRO A 235 -0.36 27.18 -30.78
C PRO A 235 -0.53 26.99 -29.26
N LEU A 236 -1.18 27.96 -28.63
CA LEU A 236 -1.63 27.95 -27.24
C LEU A 236 -3.15 28.17 -27.24
N PHE A 237 -3.86 27.20 -26.70
CA PHE A 237 -5.31 27.19 -26.53
C PHE A 237 -5.66 27.66 -25.12
N LYS A 238 -6.61 28.58 -25.00
CA LYS A 238 -7.19 29.01 -23.72
C LYS A 238 -8.68 28.76 -23.76
N ASN A 239 -9.20 28.11 -22.73
CA ASN A 239 -10.64 27.89 -22.59
C ASN A 239 -11.22 28.97 -21.68
N ASN A 240 -12.03 29.87 -22.25
CA ASN A 240 -12.80 30.85 -21.50
C ASN A 240 -14.29 30.57 -21.73
N ASN A 241 -15.01 30.14 -20.69
CA ASN A 241 -16.46 29.90 -20.73
C ASN A 241 -16.92 28.98 -21.90
N ASN A 242 -16.23 27.86 -22.11
CA ASN A 242 -16.49 26.88 -23.19
C ASN A 242 -16.22 27.40 -24.62
N VAL A 243 -15.52 28.52 -24.75
CA VAL A 243 -14.99 29.00 -26.03
C VAL A 243 -13.47 28.80 -25.99
N GLU A 244 -12.98 27.94 -26.87
CA GLU A 244 -11.54 27.68 -27.01
C GLU A 244 -10.93 28.73 -27.96
N GLU A 245 -10.17 29.66 -27.39
CA GLU A 245 -9.41 30.65 -28.15
C GLU A 245 -8.03 30.10 -28.47
N GLN A 246 -7.67 30.12 -29.76
CA GLN A 246 -6.34 29.76 -30.22
C GLN A 246 -5.49 31.01 -30.43
N SER A 247 -4.32 31.04 -29.82
CA SER A 247 -3.28 32.03 -30.07
C SER A 247 -2.00 31.33 -30.55
N VAL A 248 -1.21 31.98 -31.40
CA VAL A 248 0.11 31.47 -31.79
C VAL A 248 1.14 32.34 -31.08
N VAL A 249 1.91 31.73 -30.19
CA VAL A 249 2.86 32.43 -29.33
C VAL A 249 4.25 31.79 -29.41
N PRO A 250 5.32 32.54 -29.11
CA PRO A 250 6.65 31.97 -28.95
C PRO A 250 6.69 30.90 -27.85
N CYS A 251 7.54 29.90 -28.02
CA CYS A 251 7.74 28.83 -27.05
C CYS A 251 8.28 29.35 -25.70
N SER A 252 9.02 30.46 -25.70
CA SER A 252 9.43 31.18 -24.48
C SER A 252 8.25 31.67 -23.65
N ASP A 253 7.15 32.01 -24.31
CA ASP A 253 5.97 32.62 -23.67
C ASP A 253 4.90 31.55 -23.37
N ALA A 254 4.85 30.49 -24.19
CA ALA A 254 3.96 29.35 -23.98
C ALA A 254 4.39 28.50 -22.79
N GLY A 255 5.69 28.27 -22.60
CA GLY A 255 6.24 27.39 -21.57
C GLY A 255 5.76 27.75 -20.15
N PRO A 256 5.98 28.98 -19.68
CA PRO A 256 5.51 29.42 -18.36
C PRO A 256 3.99 29.33 -18.19
N GLN A 257 3.22 29.66 -19.22
CA GLN A 257 1.76 29.58 -19.17
C GLN A 257 1.26 28.14 -19.06
N ILE A 258 1.91 27.18 -19.74
CA ILE A 258 1.56 25.76 -19.63
C ILE A 258 1.93 25.23 -18.24
N VAL A 259 3.06 25.65 -17.67
CA VAL A 259 3.43 25.28 -16.29
C VAL A 259 2.39 25.78 -15.28
N GLU A 260 1.89 27.01 -15.45
CA GLU A 260 0.81 27.56 -14.61
C GLU A 260 -0.49 26.75 -14.76
N MET A 261 -0.88 26.37 -15.99
CA MET A 261 -2.04 25.50 -16.22
C MET A 261 -1.87 24.13 -15.54
N ILE A 262 -0.68 23.52 -15.65
CA ILE A 262 -0.37 22.25 -14.96
C ILE A 262 -0.53 22.42 -13.45
N GLN A 263 0.01 23.49 -12.87
CA GLN A 263 -0.08 23.75 -11.43
C GLN A 263 -1.54 23.89 -10.97
N ASN A 264 -2.38 24.60 -11.73
CA ASN A 264 -3.79 24.77 -11.41
C ASN A 264 -4.56 23.44 -11.46
N ASP A 265 -4.26 22.58 -12.43
CA ASP A 265 -4.91 21.26 -12.56
C ASP A 265 -4.38 20.24 -11.55
N THR A 266 -3.20 20.48 -10.97
CA THR A 266 -2.57 19.56 -10.02
C THR A 266 -3.42 19.40 -8.77
N ASP A 267 -4.04 20.48 -8.27
CA ASP A 267 -4.91 20.43 -7.09
C ASP A 267 -6.14 19.54 -7.29
N GLU A 268 -6.74 19.59 -8.48
CA GLU A 268 -7.89 18.74 -8.84
C GLU A 268 -7.46 17.28 -9.05
N ALA A 269 -6.33 17.08 -9.73
CA ALA A 269 -5.72 15.76 -9.89
C ALA A 269 -5.41 15.09 -8.54
N MET A 270 -4.86 15.84 -7.58
CA MET A 270 -4.56 15.38 -6.23
C MET A 270 -5.83 14.96 -5.48
N LYS A 271 -6.92 15.74 -5.59
CA LYS A 271 -8.21 15.38 -4.96
C LYS A 271 -8.80 14.10 -5.53
N ILE A 272 -8.77 13.93 -6.85
CA ILE A 272 -9.24 12.71 -7.51
C ILE A 272 -8.38 11.52 -7.08
N HIS A 273 -7.06 11.71 -7.03
CA HIS A 273 -6.14 10.66 -6.60
C HIS A 273 -6.35 10.26 -5.13
N ALA A 274 -6.49 11.24 -4.24
CA ALA A 274 -6.81 10.99 -2.85
C ALA A 274 -8.14 10.25 -2.68
N ALA A 275 -9.15 10.56 -3.51
CA ALA A 275 -10.43 9.84 -3.51
C ALA A 275 -10.29 8.37 -3.94
N LEU A 276 -9.47 8.08 -4.96
CA LEU A 276 -9.18 6.71 -5.40
C LEU A 276 -8.46 5.89 -4.31
N LEU A 277 -7.70 6.55 -3.46
CA LEU A 277 -7.00 5.95 -2.31
C LEU A 277 -7.87 5.91 -1.04
N GLY A 278 -9.13 6.34 -1.10
CA GLY A 278 -10.04 6.36 0.05
C GLY A 278 -9.74 7.46 1.07
N MET A 279 -8.94 8.47 0.70
CA MET A 279 -8.46 9.56 1.57
C MET A 279 -9.02 10.93 1.17
N ALA A 280 -10.15 10.99 0.45
CA ALA A 280 -10.76 12.24 -0.02
C ALA A 280 -10.99 13.30 1.08
N ASN A 281 -11.20 12.86 2.32
CA ASN A 281 -11.50 13.73 3.46
C ASN A 281 -10.26 14.09 4.31
N ASP A 282 -9.08 13.58 3.95
CA ASP A 282 -7.84 13.75 4.72
C ASP A 282 -6.65 14.07 3.80
N MET A 283 -6.75 15.23 3.13
CA MET A 283 -5.74 15.70 2.17
C MET A 283 -4.37 15.96 2.82
N ALA A 284 -4.35 16.36 4.10
CA ALA A 284 -3.10 16.58 4.83
C ALA A 284 -2.30 15.27 5.00
N ASN A 285 -2.99 14.18 5.35
CA ASN A 285 -2.39 12.85 5.44
C ASN A 285 -2.00 12.31 4.06
N TYR A 286 -2.83 12.53 3.04
CA TYR A 286 -2.46 12.20 1.65
C TYR A 286 -1.17 12.88 1.22
N GLU A 287 -1.05 14.20 1.40
CA GLU A 287 0.14 14.96 1.03
C GLU A 287 1.37 14.48 1.79
N GLN A 288 1.25 14.28 3.10
CA GLN A 288 2.36 13.79 3.92
C GLN A 288 2.85 12.42 3.45
N LYS A 289 1.93 11.49 3.16
CA LYS A 289 2.29 10.14 2.68
C LYS A 289 2.83 10.17 1.25
N PHE A 290 2.27 11.02 0.40
CA PHE A 290 2.72 11.19 -0.99
C PHE A 290 4.13 11.78 -1.05
N LEU A 291 4.41 12.81 -0.24
CA LEU A 291 5.75 13.39 -0.09
C LEU A 291 6.74 12.36 0.46
N GLY A 292 6.34 11.59 1.47
CA GLY A 292 7.19 10.51 2.01
C GLY A 292 7.51 9.45 0.95
N ALA A 293 6.52 9.06 0.13
CA ALA A 293 6.74 8.14 -0.98
C ALA A 293 7.70 8.75 -2.03
N ALA A 294 7.52 10.02 -2.40
CA ALA A 294 8.40 10.71 -3.34
C ALA A 294 9.85 10.80 -2.83
N GLN A 295 10.05 11.09 -1.54
CA GLN A 295 11.38 11.10 -0.91
C GLN A 295 12.04 9.72 -0.91
N ILE A 296 11.28 8.66 -0.63
CA ILE A 296 11.77 7.28 -0.71
C ILE A 296 12.33 6.98 -2.12
N TYR A 297 11.63 7.38 -3.18
CA TYR A 297 12.10 7.09 -4.55
C TYR A 297 13.20 8.02 -5.06
N ASN A 298 13.15 9.31 -4.71
CA ASN A 298 14.06 10.32 -5.28
C ASN A 298 15.34 10.52 -4.45
N GLU A 299 15.30 10.36 -3.12
CA GLU A 299 16.45 10.65 -2.25
C GLU A 299 17.26 9.39 -1.88
N GLN A 300 16.68 8.19 -1.94
CA GLN A 300 17.40 6.96 -1.58
C GLN A 300 18.54 6.61 -2.55
N ALA A 301 18.41 7.00 -3.84
CA ALA A 301 19.43 6.77 -4.85
C ALA A 301 20.76 7.47 -4.54
N VAL A 302 20.73 8.61 -3.84
CA VAL A 302 21.95 9.36 -3.47
C VAL A 302 22.69 8.65 -2.33
N SER A 303 21.96 8.10 -1.34
CA SER A 303 22.56 7.49 -0.15
C SER A 303 23.23 6.14 -0.43
N ALA A 304 22.59 5.24 -1.18
CA ALA A 304 23.14 3.90 -1.45
C ALA A 304 24.47 3.96 -2.21
N ARG A 305 24.63 4.95 -3.10
CA ARG A 305 25.87 5.19 -3.86
C ARG A 305 26.98 5.80 -2.99
N SER A 306 26.63 6.60 -1.99
CA SER A 306 27.58 7.20 -1.04
C SER A 306 28.11 6.23 0.01
N TYR A 307 27.38 5.15 0.31
CA TYR A 307 27.82 4.10 1.24
C TYR A 307 28.72 3.02 0.61
N LEU A 308 28.82 2.99 -0.73
CA LEU A 308 29.67 2.06 -1.49
C LEU A 308 31.01 2.68 -1.93
N GLN A 309 31.26 3.95 -1.59
CA GLN A 309 32.55 4.63 -1.72
C GLN A 309 33.26 4.66 -0.38
#